data_AF-A0A8J2MFT1-F1
#
_entry.id   AF-A0A8J2MFT1-F1
#
_cell.length_a   1.000
_cell.length_b   1.000
_cell.length_c   1.000
_cell.angle_alpha   90.00
_cell.angle_beta   90.00
_cell.angle_gamma   90.00
#
_symmetry.space_group_name_H-M   'P 1'
#
loop_
_entity.id
_entity.type
_entity.pdbx_description
1 polymer ?
#
loop_
_entity_poly.entity_id
_entity_poly.type
_entity_poly.pdbx_seq_one_letter_code
_entity_poly.pdbx_strand_id
1 'polypeptide(L)'
;MFPGRINWIIQLTLVGCLVLGIEQSVNAAEAQEYNVGVGIADITGPSAEIGMMGYASATQSARGIHIRLYSRAFIFDSGEPNGRAVFVSVDCAMIGQAIKLEVVRELQLKFGTRYTKKNVMLSATHTHSGPAGYMQYALYGISSFGFVQDNFRAIVDGIVESIEKADRDIQPGRLSIKRGTVAGANINRSPSSYEANPLEERNQ
;
A
#
# COMPACT_ATOMS: atom_id res chain seq x y z
N MET A 1 55.47 -36.03 -73.17
CA MET A 1 54.10 -36.18 -72.64
C MET A 1 54.22 -36.98 -71.34
N PHE A 2 53.57 -36.51 -70.27
CA PHE A 2 53.64 -36.96 -68.86
C PHE A 2 54.90 -36.61 -68.05
N PRO A 3 54.75 -35.78 -67.00
CA PRO A 3 55.57 -35.86 -65.80
C PRO A 3 54.78 -36.54 -64.66
N GLY A 4 55.42 -37.53 -64.02
CA GLY A 4 54.97 -38.17 -62.78
C GLY A 4 55.49 -37.43 -61.55
N ARG A 5 54.64 -37.38 -60.51
CA ARG A 5 54.77 -36.65 -59.26
C ARG A 5 55.72 -37.31 -58.26
N ILE A 6 56.39 -36.50 -57.44
CA ILE A 6 57.09 -36.91 -56.20
C ILE A 6 56.31 -36.33 -55.00
N ASN A 7 56.05 -37.20 -54.02
CA ASN A 7 55.34 -36.99 -52.76
C ASN A 7 56.22 -36.31 -51.71
N TRP A 8 55.67 -35.33 -50.96
CA TRP A 8 56.19 -34.88 -49.66
C TRP A 8 55.11 -34.22 -48.77
N ILE A 9 54.95 -34.79 -47.57
CA ILE A 9 54.68 -34.20 -46.23
C ILE A 9 53.29 -33.59 -45.90
N ILE A 10 52.72 -34.05 -44.77
CA ILE A 10 52.36 -33.32 -43.52
C ILE A 10 51.07 -33.93 -42.94
N GLN A 11 51.22 -34.66 -41.82
CA GLN A 11 50.14 -35.00 -40.90
C GLN A 11 49.70 -33.73 -40.16
N LEU A 12 48.41 -33.43 -40.19
CA LEU A 12 47.76 -32.38 -39.39
C LEU A 12 46.77 -33.04 -38.45
N THR A 13 47.11 -33.06 -37.16
CA THR A 13 46.24 -33.53 -36.08
C THR A 13 45.26 -32.41 -35.72
N LEU A 14 43.96 -32.64 -35.94
CA LEU A 14 42.88 -31.75 -35.53
C LEU A 14 42.53 -32.00 -34.05
N VAL A 15 42.85 -31.05 -33.17
CA VAL A 15 42.33 -31.01 -31.80
C VAL A 15 40.98 -30.29 -31.85
N GLY A 16 39.90 -31.05 -31.73
CA GLY A 16 38.56 -30.50 -31.55
C GLY A 16 38.33 -30.12 -30.09
N CYS A 17 38.31 -28.81 -29.79
CA CYS A 17 37.79 -28.31 -28.51
C CYS A 17 36.26 -28.42 -28.51
N LEU A 18 35.73 -29.39 -27.77
CA LEU A 18 34.32 -29.49 -27.43
C LEU A 18 33.99 -28.40 -26.40
N VAL A 19 33.47 -27.26 -26.85
CA VAL A 19 32.89 -26.25 -25.96
C VAL A 19 31.51 -26.74 -25.57
N LEU A 20 31.40 -27.37 -24.40
CA LEU A 20 30.13 -27.63 -23.74
C LEU A 20 29.55 -26.29 -23.28
N GLY A 21 28.59 -25.76 -24.04
CA GLY A 21 27.79 -24.62 -23.63
C GLY A 21 26.98 -24.98 -22.40
N ILE A 22 27.37 -24.45 -21.24
CA ILE A 22 26.53 -24.42 -20.06
C ILE A 22 25.50 -23.31 -20.32
N GLU A 23 24.32 -23.68 -20.82
CA GLU A 23 23.16 -22.79 -20.74
C GLU A 23 22.82 -22.64 -19.26
N GLN A 24 23.33 -21.59 -18.64
CA GLN A 24 22.79 -21.14 -17.36
C GLN A 24 21.38 -20.63 -17.64
N SER A 25 20.39 -21.47 -17.35
CA SER A 25 19.02 -21.02 -17.17
C SER A 25 19.02 -19.95 -16.10
N VAL A 26 18.94 -18.69 -16.53
CA VAL A 26 18.59 -17.59 -15.63
C VAL A 26 17.23 -17.95 -15.08
N ASN A 27 17.21 -18.41 -13.83
CA ASN A 27 16.00 -18.60 -13.07
C ASN A 27 15.41 -17.20 -12.90
N ALA A 28 14.57 -16.78 -13.86
CA ALA A 28 13.60 -15.75 -13.60
C ALA A 28 12.82 -16.27 -12.40
N ALA A 29 13.00 -15.65 -11.23
CA ALA A 29 12.27 -16.01 -10.03
C ALA A 29 10.81 -16.21 -10.44
N GLU A 30 10.32 -17.45 -10.34
CA GLU A 30 8.94 -17.80 -10.66
C GLU A 30 8.09 -16.78 -9.90
N ALA A 31 7.35 -15.94 -10.63
CA ALA A 31 6.64 -14.85 -10.02
C ALA A 31 5.64 -15.47 -9.06
N GLN A 32 5.93 -15.39 -7.75
CA GLN A 32 5.11 -16.05 -6.75
C GLN A 32 3.67 -15.59 -6.93
N GLU A 33 2.79 -16.56 -7.20
CA GLU A 33 1.38 -16.29 -7.36
C GLU A 33 0.81 -15.94 -5.97
N TYR A 34 0.21 -14.75 -5.88
CA TYR A 34 -0.52 -14.33 -4.69
C TYR A 34 -2.00 -14.45 -5.00
N ASN A 35 -2.81 -14.74 -3.99
CA ASN A 35 -4.22 -14.42 -4.07
C ASN A 35 -4.41 -12.96 -3.63
N VAL A 36 -5.07 -12.17 -4.48
CA VAL A 36 -5.29 -10.75 -4.27
C VAL A 36 -6.79 -10.48 -4.29
N GLY A 37 -7.25 -9.67 -3.36
CA GLY A 37 -8.63 -9.20 -3.32
C GLY A 37 -8.68 -7.68 -3.16
N VAL A 38 -9.63 -7.03 -3.84
CA VAL A 38 -9.81 -5.58 -3.76
C VAL A 38 -11.23 -5.22 -3.35
N GLY A 39 -11.36 -4.15 -2.56
CA GLY A 39 -12.66 -3.72 -2.09
C GLY A 39 -12.71 -2.22 -1.83
N ILE A 40 -13.85 -1.62 -2.13
CA ILE A 40 -14.13 -0.20 -1.90
C ILE A 40 -15.48 -0.03 -1.22
N ALA A 41 -15.53 0.85 -0.23
CA ALA A 41 -16.77 1.23 0.45
C ALA A 41 -16.74 2.71 0.88
N ASP A 42 -17.93 3.31 0.97
CA ASP A 42 -18.11 4.70 1.40
C ASP A 42 -17.83 4.82 2.90
N ILE A 43 -17.10 5.85 3.30
CA ILE A 43 -16.85 6.22 4.71
C ILE A 43 -17.30 7.65 5.02
N THR A 44 -18.08 8.26 4.13
CA THR A 44 -18.51 9.65 4.27
C THR A 44 -19.44 9.79 5.47
N GLY A 45 -18.97 10.47 6.51
CA GLY A 45 -19.76 10.82 7.67
C GLY A 45 -20.74 11.98 7.43
N PRO A 46 -21.24 12.61 8.52
CA PRO A 46 -22.12 13.77 8.44
C PRO A 46 -21.55 14.88 7.57
N SER A 47 -22.40 15.50 6.75
CA SER A 47 -21.99 16.47 5.72
C SER A 47 -22.31 17.92 6.05
N ALA A 48 -22.98 18.18 7.18
CA ALA A 48 -23.39 19.50 7.61
C ALA A 48 -23.12 19.70 9.10
N GLU A 49 -22.76 20.93 9.48
CA GLU A 49 -22.67 21.41 10.88
C GLU A 49 -21.68 20.65 11.77
N ILE A 50 -20.74 19.92 11.17
CA ILE A 50 -19.69 19.18 11.86
C ILE A 50 -18.32 19.80 11.57
N GLY A 51 -17.47 19.92 12.59
CA GLY A 51 -16.09 20.38 12.41
C GLY A 51 -15.32 19.50 11.43
N MET A 52 -14.39 20.09 10.68
CA MET A 52 -13.52 19.33 9.76
C MET A 52 -12.18 18.96 10.42
N MET A 53 -11.64 17.79 10.10
CA MET A 53 -10.39 17.32 10.69
C MET A 53 -9.18 17.76 9.85
N GLY A 54 -8.15 18.32 10.50
CA GLY A 54 -6.89 18.67 9.83
C GLY A 54 -6.34 20.03 10.27
N TYR A 55 -7.03 21.12 9.93
CA TYR A 55 -6.54 22.48 10.17
C TYR A 55 -6.71 22.99 11.61
N ALA A 56 -7.36 22.21 12.48
CA ALA A 56 -7.65 22.57 13.85
C ALA A 56 -8.38 23.93 14.02
N SER A 57 -9.23 24.27 13.05
CA SER A 57 -10.02 25.51 13.07
C SER A 57 -11.41 25.26 13.66
N ALA A 58 -11.75 25.99 14.73
CA ALA A 58 -13.07 25.96 15.35
C ALA A 58 -14.19 26.52 14.44
N THR A 59 -13.85 27.29 13.41
CA THR A 59 -14.82 27.90 12.49
C THR A 59 -15.02 27.10 11.21
N GLN A 60 -14.19 26.08 10.97
CA GLN A 60 -14.29 25.24 9.78
C GLN A 60 -15.29 24.09 10.03
N SER A 61 -16.50 24.25 9.50
CA SER A 61 -17.56 23.23 9.52
C SER A 61 -17.92 22.76 8.12
N ALA A 62 -18.28 21.49 7.99
CA ALA A 62 -18.82 20.92 6.76
C ALA A 62 -20.17 21.56 6.42
N ARG A 63 -20.40 21.84 5.13
CA ARG A 63 -21.62 22.48 4.60
C ARG A 63 -22.12 21.82 3.31
N GLY A 64 -21.76 20.57 3.09
CA GLY A 64 -22.05 19.83 1.88
C GLY A 64 -20.94 18.84 1.52
N ILE A 65 -21.07 18.26 0.33
CA ILE A 65 -20.15 17.25 -0.20
C ILE A 65 -19.69 17.72 -1.58
N HIS A 66 -18.38 17.82 -1.78
CA HIS A 66 -17.81 17.95 -3.13
C HIS A 66 -17.63 16.57 -3.77
N ILE A 67 -16.89 15.69 -3.10
CA ILE A 67 -16.74 14.27 -3.44
C ILE A 67 -16.89 13.41 -2.18
N ARG A 68 -17.34 12.17 -2.36
CA ARG A 68 -17.41 11.17 -1.29
C ARG A 68 -16.01 10.72 -0.85
N LEU A 69 -15.92 10.24 0.39
CA LEU A 69 -14.72 9.68 0.99
C LEU A 69 -14.81 8.16 0.98
N TYR A 70 -13.73 7.46 0.63
CA TYR A 70 -13.74 6.01 0.51
C TYR A 70 -12.67 5.33 1.34
N SER A 71 -12.98 4.10 1.77
CA SER A 71 -12.01 3.11 2.20
C SER A 71 -11.71 2.15 1.05
N ARG A 72 -10.43 1.97 0.73
CA ARG A 72 -9.93 1.09 -0.33
C ARG A 72 -9.03 0.02 0.27
N ALA A 73 -9.52 -1.22 0.32
CA ALA A 73 -8.82 -2.37 0.87
C ALA A 73 -8.16 -3.22 -0.22
N PHE A 74 -6.95 -3.68 0.07
CA PHE A 74 -6.14 -4.56 -0.75
C PHE A 74 -5.67 -5.73 0.13
N ILE A 75 -6.13 -6.93 -0.17
CA ILE A 75 -5.68 -8.16 0.50
C ILE A 75 -4.62 -8.81 -0.36
N PHE A 76 -3.54 -9.23 0.28
CA PHE A 76 -2.47 -10.03 -0.31
C PHE A 76 -2.35 -11.31 0.51
N ASP A 77 -2.43 -12.46 -0.15
CA ASP A 77 -2.35 -13.77 0.48
C ASP A 77 -1.40 -14.66 -0.30
N SER A 78 -0.28 -15.05 0.32
CA SER A 78 0.71 -15.93 -0.31
C SER A 78 0.33 -17.42 -0.28
N GLY A 79 -0.79 -17.79 0.35
CA GLY A 79 -1.20 -19.18 0.57
C GLY A 79 -0.49 -19.88 1.73
N GLU A 80 0.56 -19.27 2.27
CA GLU A 80 1.33 -19.80 3.41
C GLU A 80 0.63 -19.53 4.75
N PRO A 81 0.94 -20.31 5.80
CA PRO A 81 0.47 -20.01 7.16
C PRO A 81 0.88 -18.60 7.59
N ASN A 82 -0.09 -17.76 7.95
CA ASN A 82 0.10 -16.33 8.26
C ASN A 82 0.60 -15.47 7.08
N GLY A 83 0.53 -15.97 5.85
CA GLY A 83 0.91 -15.28 4.62
C GLY A 83 -0.10 -14.24 4.11
N ARG A 84 -1.13 -13.93 4.91
CA ARG A 84 -2.18 -12.97 4.57
C ARG A 84 -1.98 -11.64 5.27
N ALA A 85 -2.01 -10.56 4.51
CA ALA A 85 -2.06 -9.18 5.00
C ALA A 85 -3.12 -8.35 4.25
N VAL A 86 -3.68 -7.35 4.93
CA VAL A 86 -4.56 -6.36 4.32
C VAL A 86 -4.02 -4.96 4.54
N PHE A 87 -3.90 -4.20 3.46
CA PHE A 87 -3.62 -2.77 3.47
C PHE A 87 -4.88 -2.01 3.09
N VAL A 88 -5.22 -0.98 3.86
CA VAL A 88 -6.38 -0.13 3.59
C VAL A 88 -5.95 1.31 3.50
N SER A 89 -6.22 1.95 2.36
CA SER A 89 -6.09 3.40 2.18
C SER A 89 -7.44 4.06 2.40
N VAL A 90 -7.49 5.01 3.34
CA VAL A 90 -8.73 5.60 3.83
C VAL A 90 -8.70 7.11 3.58
N ASP A 91 -9.74 7.63 2.93
CA ASP A 91 -9.89 9.06 2.65
C ASP A 91 -10.30 9.84 3.92
N CYS A 92 -9.36 10.00 4.85
CA CYS A 92 -9.53 10.79 6.08
C CYS A 92 -8.22 11.49 6.49
N ALA A 93 -8.25 12.28 7.55
CA ALA A 93 -7.08 13.03 8.01
C ALA A 93 -6.02 12.13 8.68
N MET A 94 -6.43 11.16 9.48
CA MET A 94 -5.54 10.18 10.10
C MET A 94 -6.37 9.03 10.68
N ILE A 95 -5.74 7.87 10.92
CA ILE A 95 -6.40 6.74 11.59
C ILE A 95 -6.16 6.84 13.09
N GLY A 96 -7.24 7.06 13.84
CA GLY A 96 -7.20 7.01 15.30
C GLY A 96 -7.05 5.58 15.84
N GLN A 97 -6.45 5.46 17.03
CA GLN A 97 -6.31 4.16 17.70
C GLN A 97 -7.66 3.48 17.95
N ALA A 98 -8.69 4.24 18.32
CA ALA A 98 -10.05 3.71 18.52
C ALA A 98 -10.60 3.07 17.24
N ILE A 99 -10.42 3.70 16.08
CA ILE A 99 -10.82 3.12 14.78
C ILE A 99 -10.09 1.81 14.55
N LYS A 100 -8.75 1.79 14.73
CA LYS A 100 -7.94 0.58 14.54
C LYS A 100 -8.40 -0.57 15.43
N LEU A 101 -8.68 -0.30 16.71
CA LEU A 101 -9.12 -1.32 17.65
C LEU A 101 -10.51 -1.83 17.30
N GLU A 102 -11.45 -0.94 16.98
CA GLU A 102 -12.82 -1.30 16.66
C GLU A 102 -12.94 -2.08 15.35
N VAL A 103 -12.25 -1.64 14.28
CA VAL A 103 -12.20 -2.37 13.01
C VAL A 103 -11.67 -3.79 13.22
N VAL A 104 -10.56 -3.95 13.95
CA VAL A 104 -10.01 -5.29 14.21
C VAL A 104 -10.98 -6.13 15.04
N ARG A 105 -11.64 -5.53 16.05
CA ARG A 105 -12.65 -6.23 16.86
C ARG A 105 -13.79 -6.76 16.00
N GLU A 106 -14.34 -5.94 15.12
CA GLU A 106 -15.45 -6.33 14.24
C GLU A 106 -15.06 -7.36 13.20
N LEU A 107 -13.88 -7.22 12.59
CA LEU A 107 -13.33 -8.26 11.71
C LEU A 107 -13.13 -9.58 12.45
N GLN A 108 -12.69 -9.56 13.71
CA GLN A 108 -12.53 -10.78 14.50
C GLN A 108 -13.87 -11.44 14.84
N LEU A 109 -14.92 -10.67 15.08
CA LEU A 109 -16.27 -11.21 15.25
C LEU A 109 -16.80 -11.91 13.99
N LYS A 110 -16.44 -11.39 12.81
CA LYS A 110 -16.91 -11.92 11.51
C LYS A 110 -16.05 -13.06 10.96
N PHE A 111 -14.74 -13.00 11.17
CA PHE A 111 -13.75 -13.86 10.50
C PHE A 111 -12.82 -14.62 11.45
N GLY A 112 -13.09 -14.57 12.76
CA GLY A 112 -12.25 -15.22 13.78
C GLY A 112 -10.84 -14.63 13.79
N THR A 113 -9.82 -15.49 13.71
CA THR A 113 -8.41 -15.07 13.81
C THR A 113 -7.79 -14.65 12.48
N ARG A 114 -8.55 -14.66 11.37
CA ARG A 114 -8.07 -14.33 10.02
C ARG A 114 -7.49 -12.91 9.92
N TYR A 115 -8.13 -11.96 10.58
CA TYR A 115 -7.71 -10.56 10.64
C TYR A 115 -7.38 -10.17 12.07
N THR A 116 -6.14 -9.72 12.27
CA THR A 116 -5.61 -9.37 13.59
C THR A 116 -4.90 -8.02 13.53
N LYS A 117 -4.47 -7.52 14.69
CA LYS A 117 -3.67 -6.31 14.76
C LYS A 117 -2.36 -6.42 13.95
N LYS A 118 -1.83 -7.64 13.76
CA LYS A 118 -0.54 -7.91 13.12
C LYS A 118 -0.59 -7.81 11.59
N ASN A 119 -1.73 -8.16 10.99
CA ASN A 119 -1.84 -8.28 9.53
C ASN A 119 -2.87 -7.33 8.91
N VAL A 120 -3.50 -6.45 9.69
CA VAL A 120 -4.34 -5.36 9.21
C VAL A 120 -3.55 -4.06 9.29
N MET A 121 -3.33 -3.38 8.18
CA MET A 121 -2.72 -2.05 8.13
C MET A 121 -3.76 -1.04 7.63
N LEU A 122 -4.02 -0.01 8.43
CA LEU A 122 -4.93 1.09 8.07
C LEU A 122 -4.09 2.35 7.92
N SER A 123 -4.19 3.00 6.76
CA SER A 123 -3.46 4.22 6.42
C SER A 123 -4.42 5.28 5.91
N ALA A 124 -4.27 6.50 6.39
CA ALA A 124 -5.07 7.64 5.94
C ALA A 124 -4.34 8.40 4.82
N THR A 125 -5.10 8.97 3.89
CA THR A 125 -4.54 9.86 2.84
C THR A 125 -4.10 11.22 3.36
N HIS A 126 -4.47 11.56 4.60
CA HIS A 126 -4.23 12.86 5.22
C HIS A 126 -4.97 14.02 4.53
N THR A 127 -6.18 13.77 4.03
CA THR A 127 -7.07 14.85 3.58
C THR A 127 -7.54 15.68 4.77
N HIS A 128 -7.47 17.02 4.64
CA HIS A 128 -7.97 17.97 5.66
C HIS A 128 -9.43 18.37 5.40
N SER A 129 -10.12 17.63 4.52
CA SER A 129 -11.47 17.96 4.04
C SER A 129 -12.54 16.92 4.43
N GLY A 130 -12.30 16.14 5.49
CA GLY A 130 -13.27 15.19 6.04
C GLY A 130 -13.86 15.64 7.38
N PRO A 131 -15.06 15.13 7.76
CA PRO A 131 -15.66 15.40 9.08
C PRO A 131 -14.76 14.90 10.22
N ALA A 132 -14.75 15.63 11.34
CA ALA A 132 -13.97 15.33 12.54
C ALA A 132 -14.75 14.52 13.60
N GLY A 133 -14.25 14.48 14.84
CA GLY A 133 -14.97 13.88 15.97
C GLY A 133 -14.86 12.35 16.09
N TYR A 134 -13.83 11.74 15.52
CA TYR A 134 -13.64 10.27 15.56
C TYR A 134 -12.39 9.84 16.35
N MET A 135 -11.81 10.75 17.14
CA MET A 135 -10.60 10.51 17.94
C MET A 135 -10.94 10.32 19.41
N GLN A 136 -10.28 9.35 20.05
CA GLN A 136 -10.46 9.08 21.49
C GLN A 136 -9.74 10.09 22.41
N TYR A 137 -8.64 10.69 21.93
CA TYR A 137 -7.83 11.60 22.75
C TYR A 137 -8.34 13.03 22.63
N ALA A 138 -8.56 13.66 23.78
CA ALA A 138 -9.17 14.99 23.89
C ALA A 138 -8.46 16.05 23.02
N LEU A 139 -7.12 15.98 22.89
CA LEU A 139 -6.33 16.91 22.07
C LEU A 139 -6.89 17.05 20.64
N TYR A 140 -7.31 15.95 20.03
CA TYR A 140 -7.84 15.95 18.67
C TYR A 140 -9.33 16.30 18.58
N GLY A 141 -10.02 16.40 19.73
CA GLY A 141 -11.42 16.76 19.85
C GLY A 141 -11.67 18.25 20.10
N ILE A 142 -10.66 19.03 20.49
CA ILE A 142 -10.83 20.42 20.94
C ILE A 142 -11.49 21.29 19.85
N SER A 143 -10.98 21.27 18.64
CA SER A 143 -11.49 22.07 17.51
C SER A 143 -12.76 21.47 16.86
N SER A 144 -13.07 20.21 17.17
CA SER A 144 -14.28 19.53 16.68
C SER A 144 -15.38 19.43 17.73
N PHE A 145 -15.18 20.03 18.90
CA PHE A 145 -16.11 20.07 20.04
C PHE A 145 -16.49 18.67 20.58
N GLY A 146 -15.59 17.71 20.44
CA GLY A 146 -15.73 16.38 21.05
C GLY A 146 -15.89 15.25 20.04
N PHE A 147 -16.58 14.19 20.48
CA PHE A 147 -16.73 12.94 19.73
C PHE A 147 -18.10 12.88 19.04
N VAL A 148 -18.10 12.52 17.77
CA VAL A 148 -19.28 12.36 16.93
C VAL A 148 -19.37 10.89 16.52
N GLN A 149 -20.24 10.16 17.22
CA GLN A 149 -20.39 8.72 17.03
C GLN A 149 -20.77 8.33 15.60
N ASP A 150 -21.62 9.11 14.94
CA ASP A 150 -22.05 8.84 13.56
C ASP A 150 -20.89 8.85 12.59
N ASN A 151 -19.95 9.80 12.73
CA ASN A 151 -18.77 9.84 11.88
C ASN A 151 -17.79 8.72 12.20
N PHE A 152 -17.59 8.41 13.49
CA PHE A 152 -16.77 7.28 13.89
C PHE A 152 -17.30 5.97 13.30
N ARG A 153 -18.61 5.74 13.35
CA ARG A 153 -19.26 4.54 12.80
C ARG A 153 -19.20 4.50 11.28
N ALA A 154 -19.48 5.60 10.59
CA ALA A 154 -19.32 5.67 9.13
C ALA A 154 -17.91 5.23 8.67
N ILE A 155 -16.86 5.65 9.39
CA ILE A 155 -15.49 5.26 9.07
C ILE A 155 -15.22 3.79 9.41
N VAL A 156 -15.61 3.32 10.60
CA VAL A 156 -15.40 1.92 11.01
C VAL A 156 -16.13 0.96 10.08
N ASP A 157 -17.43 1.20 9.88
CA ASP A 157 -18.31 0.33 9.11
C ASP A 157 -17.85 0.27 7.65
N GLY A 158 -17.51 1.41 7.05
CA GLY A 158 -16.98 1.44 5.68
C GLY A 158 -15.59 0.81 5.53
N ILE A 159 -14.72 0.87 6.54
CA ILE A 159 -13.46 0.11 6.52
C ILE A 159 -13.72 -1.39 6.62
N VAL A 160 -14.63 -1.83 7.49
CA VAL A 160 -14.98 -3.24 7.61
C VAL A 160 -15.59 -3.74 6.31
N GLU A 161 -16.53 -2.99 5.73
CA GLU A 161 -17.19 -3.33 4.46
C GLU A 161 -16.21 -3.41 3.28
N SER A 162 -15.24 -2.49 3.18
CA SER A 162 -14.24 -2.54 2.10
C SER A 162 -13.36 -3.80 2.23
N ILE A 163 -13.00 -4.20 3.44
CA ILE A 163 -12.25 -5.44 3.69
C ILE A 163 -13.11 -6.68 3.40
N GLU A 164 -14.40 -6.69 3.77
CA GLU A 164 -15.32 -7.78 3.43
C GLU A 164 -15.48 -7.95 1.92
N LYS A 165 -15.60 -6.84 1.19
CA LYS A 165 -15.65 -6.85 -0.28
C LYS A 165 -14.35 -7.41 -0.85
N ALA A 166 -13.20 -6.99 -0.33
CA ALA A 166 -11.91 -7.53 -0.74
C ALA A 166 -11.76 -9.03 -0.43
N ASP A 167 -12.24 -9.52 0.73
CA ASP A 167 -12.15 -10.94 1.10
C ASP A 167 -13.01 -11.83 0.19
N ARG A 168 -14.16 -11.31 -0.28
CA ARG A 168 -15.02 -12.00 -1.25
C ARG A 168 -14.46 -12.00 -2.68
N ASP A 169 -13.59 -11.05 -3.00
CA ASP A 169 -12.99 -10.84 -4.34
C ASP A 169 -11.60 -11.47 -4.48
N ILE A 170 -11.21 -12.36 -3.56
CA ILE A 170 -9.89 -13.01 -3.60
C ILE A 170 -9.76 -13.91 -4.83
N GLN A 171 -8.76 -13.63 -5.66
CA GLN A 171 -8.44 -14.39 -6.86
C GLN A 171 -6.92 -14.43 -7.13
N PRO A 172 -6.40 -15.41 -7.89
CA PRO A 172 -4.99 -15.44 -8.25
C PRO A 172 -4.53 -14.18 -8.98
N GLY A 173 -3.34 -13.69 -8.64
CA GLY A 173 -2.78 -12.45 -9.16
C GLY A 173 -1.26 -12.36 -8.98
N ARG A 174 -0.67 -11.37 -9.65
CA ARG A 174 0.77 -11.10 -9.61
C ARG A 174 1.02 -9.71 -9.06
N LEU A 175 2.03 -9.59 -8.20
CA LEU A 175 2.49 -8.31 -7.65
C LEU A 175 3.71 -7.83 -8.41
N SER A 176 3.75 -6.53 -8.72
CA SER A 176 4.92 -5.88 -9.32
C SER A 176 5.12 -4.50 -8.69
N ILE A 177 6.37 -4.08 -8.56
CA ILE A 177 6.74 -2.79 -7.98
C ILE A 177 7.51 -1.99 -9.03
N LYS A 178 7.14 -0.73 -9.18
CA LYS A 178 7.86 0.25 -9.99
C LYS A 178 8.13 1.51 -9.17
N ARG A 179 9.25 2.16 -9.43
CA ARG A 179 9.65 3.43 -8.81
C ARG A 179 9.90 4.46 -9.90
N GLY A 180 9.51 5.71 -9.64
CA GLY A 180 9.75 6.86 -10.50
C GLY A 180 9.73 8.16 -9.71
N THR A 181 10.22 9.24 -10.33
CA THR A 181 10.28 10.58 -9.73
C THR A 181 9.10 11.42 -10.21
N VAL A 182 8.43 12.13 -9.30
CA VAL A 182 7.36 13.09 -9.60
C VAL A 182 7.84 14.48 -9.21
N ALA A 183 8.23 15.29 -10.19
CA ALA A 183 8.69 16.66 -9.96
C ALA A 183 7.51 17.65 -9.93
N GLY A 184 7.65 18.73 -9.16
CA GLY A 184 6.68 19.84 -9.14
C GLY A 184 5.38 19.59 -8.38
N ALA A 185 5.23 18.44 -7.70
CA ALA A 185 4.03 18.10 -6.93
C ALA A 185 4.09 18.52 -5.44
N ASN A 186 5.27 18.92 -4.94
CA ASN A 186 5.47 19.27 -3.53
C ASN A 186 6.62 20.27 -3.35
N ILE A 187 6.60 20.95 -2.20
CA ILE A 187 7.73 21.71 -1.65
C ILE A 187 7.95 21.31 -0.19
N ASN A 188 9.16 21.53 0.34
CA ASN A 188 9.41 21.39 1.77
C ASN A 188 8.88 22.63 2.50
N ARG A 189 7.91 22.46 3.41
CA ARG A 189 7.34 23.56 4.20
C ARG A 189 8.22 24.03 5.37
N SER A 190 9.35 23.37 5.62
CA SER A 190 10.30 23.68 6.70
C SER A 190 11.75 23.45 6.26
N PRO A 191 12.23 24.18 5.24
CA PRO A 191 13.55 23.94 4.65
C PRO A 191 14.70 24.20 5.63
N SER A 192 14.61 25.23 6.47
CA SER A 192 15.64 25.54 7.47
C SER A 192 15.85 24.41 8.48
N SER A 193 14.78 23.72 8.89
CA SER A 193 14.89 22.53 9.74
C SER A 193 15.54 21.36 9.02
N TYR A 194 15.24 21.17 7.73
CA TYR A 194 15.90 20.14 6.93
C TYR A 194 17.39 20.45 6.73
N GLU A 195 17.76 21.72 6.60
CA GLU A 195 19.16 22.13 6.46
C GLU A 195 20.01 21.88 7.70
N ALA A 196 19.39 21.69 8.86
CA ALA A 196 20.08 21.31 10.10
C ALA A 196 20.49 19.82 10.14
N ASN A 197 20.04 18.99 9.18
CA ASN A 197 20.51 17.61 9.05
C ASN A 197 22.00 17.57 8.64
N PRO A 198 22.77 16.57 9.11
CA PRO A 198 24.16 16.38 8.72
C PRO A 198 24.37 16.48 7.20
N LEU A 199 25.47 17.12 6.79
CA LEU A 199 25.75 17.34 5.37
C LEU A 199 25.91 16.00 4.62
N GLU A 200 26.52 15.02 5.28
CA GLU A 200 26.71 13.66 4.75
C GLU A 200 25.40 12.91 4.54
N GLU A 201 24.33 13.25 5.28
CA GLU A 201 22.99 12.67 5.07
C GLU A 201 22.27 13.35 3.89
N ARG A 202 22.36 14.68 3.78
CA ARG A 202 21.70 15.44 2.70
C ARG A 202 22.28 15.20 1.31
N ASN A 203 23.52 14.71 1.22
CA ASN A 203 24.22 14.44 -0.04
C ASN A 203 24.00 13.01 -0.59
N GLN A 204 23.15 12.19 0.05
CA GLN A 204 22.76 10.85 -0.42
C GLN A 204 21.58 10.91 -1.39
#